data_AF-A0A8I1WVI5-F1
#
_entry.id   AF-A0A8I1WVI5-F1
#
_cell.length_a   1.000
_cell.length_b   1.000
_cell.length_c   1.000
_cell.angle_alpha   90.00
_cell.angle_beta   90.00
_cell.angle_gamma   90.00
#
_symmetry.space_group_name_H-M   'P 1'
#
loop_
_entity.id
_entity.type
_entity.pdbx_description
1 polymer ?
#
loop_
_entity_poly.entity_id
_entity_poly.type
_entity_poly.pdbx_seq_one_letter_code
_entity_poly.pdbx_strand_id
1 'polypeptide(L)'
;MLRRDGNCKNHNEIRVQRNLLCMVATVVVCLFVTVGIANTATAQASDNDAQDGFLILQTNLHPPYQELQNGMLGGYSVSVLNCVFERIDVGYGFAIAPRQRNREMVRNGRADGFFLARISETMDEYAVATNPLALEKWMWVSSAIKSDDPRVSRRPKPGDFTTVGAILGSNEAEWLTEQGYTDVMRVPSIASLVGQVAAGRVEYALVDKNSFEIARNELGMGADKFMVQFERYAPLVVYFSNSYVAAFPDILDKLNAVLEFCETRPMRLEPWERDAIEQTQLPTVRQFASSPELVTHVQDQLAGAEQPKEDQKYLIDAEWKALARSGQSSDTAAEILRNDLSEHLRRFQSSVGNQVAEAFVFDVHGQIIGMSRLTSDFDQSDEAQFQMIESINRDQALIADIWYDASTRTFLSQITVPVVDPDTGRTMAALTVGLNVSAALRPDS
;
A
#
# COMPACT_ATOMS: atom_id res chain seq x y z
N MET A 1 -30.78 0.40 -3.19
CA MET A 1 -30.72 0.10 -1.75
C MET A 1 -31.25 -1.31 -1.57
N LEU A 2 -30.38 -2.30 -1.43
CA LEU A 2 -30.74 -3.71 -1.28
C LEU A 2 -30.13 -4.17 0.05
N ARG A 3 -30.98 -4.40 1.06
CA ARG A 3 -30.61 -5.03 2.34
C ARG A 3 -30.42 -6.53 2.10
N ARG A 4 -29.30 -7.08 2.57
CA ARG A 4 -29.11 -8.52 2.76
C ARG A 4 -29.17 -8.79 4.25
N ASP A 5 -30.24 -9.44 4.71
CA ASP A 5 -30.28 -10.10 6.01
C ASP A 5 -30.04 -11.59 5.77
N GLY A 6 -28.94 -12.11 6.32
CA GLY A 6 -28.64 -13.54 6.32
C GLY A 6 -29.23 -14.21 7.53
N ASN A 7 -30.16 -15.15 7.34
CA ASN A 7 -30.29 -16.27 8.26
C ASN A 7 -30.97 -17.47 7.58
N CYS A 8 -30.15 -18.47 7.22
CA CYS A 8 -30.61 -19.79 6.81
C CYS A 8 -30.81 -20.67 8.06
N LYS A 9 -32.06 -20.94 8.43
CA LYS A 9 -32.41 -22.17 9.16
C LYS A 9 -33.69 -22.76 8.58
N ASN A 10 -33.56 -24.01 8.12
CA ASN A 10 -34.63 -24.90 7.71
C ASN A 10 -35.66 -25.07 8.84
N HIS A 11 -36.95 -24.98 8.52
CA HIS A 11 -37.96 -25.94 8.98
C HIS A 11 -39.15 -25.94 8.01
N ASN A 12 -39.49 -27.14 7.54
CA ASN A 12 -40.76 -27.45 6.88
C ASN A 12 -41.91 -27.21 7.87
N GLU A 13 -42.98 -26.55 7.45
CA GLU A 13 -44.33 -27.12 7.54
C GLU A 13 -45.36 -26.32 6.73
N ILE A 14 -46.34 -27.08 6.26
CA ILE A 14 -47.41 -26.76 5.33
C ILE A 14 -48.59 -26.12 6.09
N ARG A 15 -49.32 -25.16 5.47
CA ARG A 15 -50.79 -25.20 5.19
C ARG A 15 -51.48 -23.82 5.21
N VAL A 16 -51.91 -23.41 4.01
CA VAL A 16 -53.19 -22.79 3.61
C VAL A 16 -54.18 -22.37 4.72
N GLN A 17 -54.59 -21.09 4.76
CA GLN A 17 -56.00 -20.69 4.51
C GLN A 17 -56.25 -19.17 4.43
N ARG A 18 -57.20 -18.86 3.54
CA ARG A 18 -57.83 -17.58 3.16
C ARG A 18 -58.99 -17.28 4.12
N ASN A 19 -59.23 -15.99 4.41
CA ASN A 19 -60.54 -15.26 4.51
C ASN A 19 -60.43 -14.15 5.59
N LEU A 20 -60.69 -12.87 5.33
CA LEU A 20 -61.86 -12.13 4.81
C LEU A 20 -62.70 -11.51 5.95
N LEU A 21 -62.68 -10.17 5.96
CA LEU A 21 -63.71 -9.18 6.35
C LEU A 21 -64.12 -8.90 7.82
N CYS A 22 -64.11 -7.58 8.08
CA CYS A 22 -65.10 -6.75 8.79
C CYS A 22 -65.31 -6.90 10.31
N MET A 23 -65.03 -5.82 11.05
CA MET A 23 -66.10 -5.07 11.71
C MET A 23 -65.70 -3.65 12.09
N VAL A 24 -66.72 -2.80 12.09
CA VAL A 24 -66.72 -1.33 12.14
C VAL A 24 -66.82 -0.82 13.59
N ALA A 25 -66.16 0.33 13.78
CA ALA A 25 -66.29 1.38 14.79
C ALA A 25 -67.38 1.30 15.88
N THR A 26 -66.96 1.64 17.10
CA THR A 26 -67.79 2.42 18.03
C THR A 26 -66.92 3.42 18.80
N VAL A 27 -67.27 4.71 18.66
CA VAL A 27 -66.74 5.85 19.42
C VAL A 27 -67.47 5.92 20.77
N VAL A 28 -66.73 6.01 21.88
CA VAL A 28 -67.26 6.51 23.16
C VAL A 28 -66.26 7.49 23.76
N VAL A 29 -66.69 8.74 23.87
CA VAL A 29 -66.05 9.83 24.61
C VAL A 29 -66.54 9.76 26.06
N CYS A 30 -65.63 9.69 27.02
CA CYS A 30 -65.92 10.00 28.43
C CYS A 30 -64.74 10.76 29.06
N LEU A 31 -65.04 11.96 29.58
CA LEU A 31 -64.15 12.87 30.28
C LEU A 31 -64.02 12.50 31.77
N PHE A 32 -62.77 12.52 32.24
CA PHE A 32 -62.19 12.78 33.58
C PHE A 32 -62.81 12.22 34.86
N VAL A 33 -61.99 11.44 35.59
CA VAL A 33 -61.75 11.63 37.03
C VAL A 33 -60.25 11.42 37.32
N THR A 34 -59.62 12.43 37.92
CA THR A 34 -58.25 12.43 38.43
C THR A 34 -58.17 11.83 39.84
N VAL A 35 -57.33 10.80 40.03
CA VAL A 35 -56.73 10.45 41.34
C VAL A 35 -55.28 10.04 41.08
N GLY A 36 -54.36 10.71 41.78
CA GLY A 36 -52.92 10.56 41.59
C GLY A 36 -52.35 9.30 42.25
N ILE A 37 -51.31 8.76 41.61
CA ILE A 37 -50.25 7.99 42.28
C ILE A 37 -48.94 8.49 41.67
N ALA A 38 -48.12 9.16 42.48
CA ALA A 38 -46.76 9.52 42.13
C ALA A 38 -45.91 8.24 42.15
N ASN A 39 -45.71 7.61 40.99
CA ASN A 39 -44.63 6.67 40.79
C ASN A 39 -43.42 7.44 40.28
N THR A 40 -42.46 7.68 41.16
CA THR A 40 -41.09 8.02 40.77
C THR A 40 -40.47 6.78 40.13
N ALA A 41 -40.72 6.58 38.84
CA ALA A 41 -39.90 5.72 38.02
C ALA A 41 -38.59 6.46 37.76
N THR A 42 -37.54 6.05 38.46
CA THR A 42 -36.15 6.33 38.06
C THR A 42 -35.98 5.76 36.66
N ALA A 43 -36.03 6.62 35.65
CA ALA A 43 -35.54 6.28 34.32
C ALA A 43 -34.03 6.06 34.44
N GLN A 44 -33.61 4.80 34.52
CA GLN A 44 -32.24 4.42 34.19
C GLN A 44 -32.07 4.74 32.71
N ALA A 45 -31.36 5.83 32.44
CA ALA A 45 -30.79 6.09 31.13
C ALA A 45 -29.76 5.00 30.84
N SER A 46 -30.16 4.01 30.06
CA SER A 46 -29.26 3.12 29.33
C SER A 46 -29.58 3.28 27.85
N ASP A 47 -29.18 4.42 27.29
CA ASP A 47 -29.03 4.61 25.85
C ASP A 47 -27.63 5.19 25.65
N ASN A 48 -26.63 4.32 25.80
CA ASN A 48 -25.43 4.42 24.99
C ASN A 48 -25.65 3.50 23.79
N ASP A 49 -26.67 3.80 22.98
CA ASP A 49 -26.65 3.39 21.58
C ASP A 49 -25.55 4.24 20.94
N ALA A 50 -24.35 3.67 20.90
CA ALA A 50 -23.28 4.17 20.06
C ALA A 50 -23.88 4.34 18.67
N GLN A 51 -23.82 5.57 18.17
CA GLN A 51 -24.31 5.92 16.86
C GLN A 51 -23.51 5.09 15.84
N ASP A 52 -24.03 3.92 15.47
CA ASP A 52 -23.48 3.03 14.43
C ASP A 52 -23.61 3.77 13.09
N GLY A 53 -22.69 4.70 12.87
CA GLY A 53 -22.56 5.46 11.65
C GLY A 53 -22.16 4.51 10.55
N PHE A 54 -23.13 4.03 9.78
CA PHE A 54 -22.86 3.21 8.59
C PHE A 54 -21.92 3.97 7.65
N LEU A 55 -20.68 3.50 7.53
CA LEU A 55 -19.61 4.13 6.79
C LEU A 55 -19.90 4.13 5.28
N ILE A 56 -19.85 5.29 4.62
CA ILE A 56 -19.98 5.40 3.16
C ILE A 56 -18.67 5.87 2.52
N LEU A 57 -18.04 4.97 1.77
CA LEU A 57 -16.85 5.26 0.97
C LEU A 57 -17.22 5.60 -0.48
N GLN A 58 -16.77 6.77 -0.95
CA GLN A 58 -16.92 7.19 -2.33
C GLN A 58 -15.84 6.58 -3.22
N THR A 59 -16.22 6.18 -4.42
CA THR A 59 -15.29 5.58 -5.39
C THR A 59 -15.73 5.80 -6.83
N ASN A 60 -14.92 5.37 -7.79
CA ASN A 60 -15.17 5.47 -9.22
C ASN A 60 -14.86 4.12 -9.88
N LEU A 61 -15.28 3.94 -11.13
CA LEU A 61 -14.83 2.79 -11.92
C LEU A 61 -13.38 3.00 -12.35
N HIS A 62 -12.56 1.98 -12.13
CA HIS A 62 -11.15 1.91 -12.52
C HIS A 62 -10.71 0.45 -12.63
N PRO A 63 -11.07 -0.28 -13.70
CA PRO A 63 -10.63 -1.66 -13.87
C PRO A 63 -9.10 -1.77 -13.92
N PRO A 64 -8.48 -2.79 -13.30
CA PRO A 64 -9.11 -3.93 -12.60
C PRO A 64 -9.37 -3.67 -11.10
N TYR A 65 -9.08 -2.47 -10.60
CA TYR A 65 -9.18 -2.13 -9.18
C TYR A 65 -10.62 -1.99 -8.71
N GLN A 66 -11.45 -1.30 -9.50
CA GLN A 66 -12.89 -1.12 -9.30
C GLN A 66 -13.63 -1.35 -10.61
N GLU A 67 -14.51 -2.33 -10.64
CA GLU A 67 -15.29 -2.65 -11.82
C GLU A 67 -16.68 -3.15 -11.46
N LEU A 68 -17.62 -3.00 -12.39
CA LEU A 68 -18.96 -3.56 -12.22
C LEU A 68 -18.99 -4.96 -12.82
N GLN A 69 -19.20 -5.96 -11.97
CA GLN A 69 -19.48 -7.33 -12.39
C GLN A 69 -20.92 -7.67 -11.99
N ASN A 70 -21.77 -7.99 -12.97
CA ASN A 70 -23.19 -8.31 -12.76
C ASN A 70 -23.95 -7.22 -11.95
N GLY A 71 -23.61 -5.95 -12.18
CA GLY A 71 -24.22 -4.81 -11.49
C GLY A 71 -23.76 -4.61 -10.02
N MET A 72 -22.84 -5.44 -9.53
CA MET A 72 -22.19 -5.27 -8.23
C MET A 72 -20.79 -4.71 -8.42
N LEU A 73 -20.41 -3.77 -7.55
CA LEU A 73 -19.05 -3.26 -7.50
C LEU A 73 -18.12 -4.35 -6.98
N GLY A 74 -17.08 -4.65 -7.74
CA GLY A 74 -16.02 -5.60 -7.43
C GLY A 74 -14.68 -5.09 -7.93
N GLY A 75 -13.74 -6.00 -8.14
CA GLY A 75 -12.36 -5.68 -8.50
C GLY A 75 -11.40 -5.82 -7.33
N TYR A 76 -10.12 -5.59 -7.61
CA TYR A 76 -9.04 -5.86 -6.66
C TYR A 76 -9.20 -5.06 -5.35
N SER A 77 -9.30 -3.73 -5.44
CA SER A 77 -9.37 -2.86 -4.26
C SER A 77 -10.60 -3.13 -3.41
N VAL A 78 -11.73 -3.47 -4.05
CA VAL A 78 -12.97 -3.82 -3.37
C VAL A 78 -12.83 -5.12 -2.59
N SER A 79 -12.12 -6.10 -3.15
CA SER A 79 -11.87 -7.39 -2.50
C SER A 79 -11.00 -7.23 -1.25
N VAL A 80 -9.98 -6.35 -1.31
CA VAL A 80 -9.16 -6.02 -0.15
C VAL A 80 -9.99 -5.31 0.92
N LEU A 81 -10.80 -4.30 0.58
CA LEU A 81 -11.65 -3.63 1.57
C LEU A 81 -12.69 -4.56 2.20
N ASN A 82 -13.29 -5.46 1.41
CA ASN A 82 -14.20 -6.47 1.96
C ASN A 82 -13.49 -7.31 3.03
N CYS A 83 -12.27 -7.78 2.74
CA CYS A 83 -11.44 -8.58 3.64
C CYS A 83 -11.11 -7.83 4.94
N VAL A 84 -10.77 -6.53 4.84
CA VAL A 84 -10.38 -5.72 6.01
C VAL A 84 -11.60 -5.41 6.87
N PHE A 85 -12.68 -4.88 6.29
CA PHE A 85 -13.88 -4.50 7.04
C PHE A 85 -14.57 -5.70 7.71
N GLU A 86 -14.51 -6.89 7.10
CA GLU A 86 -14.98 -8.14 7.73
C GLU A 86 -14.19 -8.48 9.01
N ARG A 87 -12.88 -8.24 9.03
CA ARG A 87 -12.01 -8.56 10.19
C ARG A 87 -12.11 -7.54 11.31
N ILE A 88 -12.36 -6.27 10.99
CA ILE A 88 -12.49 -5.21 11.99
C ILE A 88 -13.94 -5.01 12.46
N ASP A 89 -14.89 -5.79 11.92
CA ASP A 89 -16.32 -5.78 12.25
C ASP A 89 -16.97 -4.40 12.13
N VAL A 90 -16.73 -3.71 11.01
CA VAL A 90 -17.32 -2.40 10.70
C VAL A 90 -18.24 -2.50 9.49
N GLY A 91 -19.50 -2.09 9.67
CA GLY A 91 -20.47 -2.00 8.58
C GLY A 91 -20.19 -0.83 7.65
N TYR A 92 -20.13 -1.09 6.34
CA TYR A 92 -19.80 -0.07 5.34
C TYR A 92 -20.57 -0.27 4.02
N GLY A 93 -20.53 0.76 3.17
CA GLY A 93 -21.05 0.73 1.82
C GLY A 93 -20.24 1.59 0.85
N PHE A 94 -20.43 1.32 -0.44
CA PHE A 94 -19.77 2.04 -1.52
C PHE A 94 -20.75 2.91 -2.31
N ALA A 95 -20.30 4.09 -2.71
CA ALA A 95 -21.01 4.96 -3.63
C ALA A 95 -20.12 5.32 -4.83
N ILE A 96 -20.64 5.16 -6.04
CA ILE A 96 -19.89 5.43 -7.27
C ILE A 96 -20.23 6.82 -7.80
N ALA A 97 -19.21 7.65 -7.99
CA ALA A 97 -19.29 8.95 -8.65
C ALA A 97 -17.95 9.30 -9.33
N PRO A 98 -17.91 10.34 -10.20
CA PRO A 98 -16.66 10.81 -10.78
C PRO A 98 -15.64 11.21 -9.72
N ARG A 99 -14.34 10.92 -9.96
CA ARG A 99 -13.24 11.14 -9.00
C ARG A 99 -13.24 12.51 -8.31
N GLN A 100 -13.38 13.60 -9.09
CA GLN A 100 -13.42 14.95 -8.54
C GLN A 100 -14.59 15.15 -7.57
N ARG A 101 -15.76 14.61 -7.93
CA ARG A 101 -16.95 14.70 -7.08
C ARG A 101 -16.77 13.92 -5.77
N ASN A 102 -16.11 12.76 -5.82
CA ASN A 102 -15.82 11.97 -4.61
C ASN A 102 -14.98 12.77 -3.63
N ARG A 103 -13.89 13.39 -4.13
CA ARG A 103 -13.00 14.25 -3.32
C ARG A 103 -13.74 15.44 -2.72
N GLU A 104 -14.53 16.14 -3.54
CA GLU A 104 -15.31 17.29 -3.07
C GLU A 104 -16.43 16.91 -2.09
N MET A 105 -17.02 15.71 -2.21
CA MET A 105 -18.00 15.23 -1.23
C MET A 105 -17.35 15.01 0.14
N VAL A 106 -16.14 14.46 0.19
CA VAL A 106 -15.41 14.24 1.45
C VAL A 106 -14.92 15.57 2.03
N ARG A 107 -14.32 16.43 1.20
CA ARG A 107 -13.86 17.77 1.59
C ARG A 107 -14.97 18.61 2.25
N ASN A 108 -16.19 18.51 1.74
CA ASN A 108 -17.34 19.26 2.24
C ASN A 108 -18.17 18.50 3.28
N GLY A 109 -17.67 17.40 3.86
CA GLY A 109 -18.33 16.65 4.93
C GLY A 109 -19.60 15.89 4.52
N ARG A 110 -19.76 15.60 3.22
CA ARG A 110 -20.93 14.88 2.66
C ARG A 110 -20.67 13.38 2.45
N ALA A 111 -19.47 12.92 2.72
CA ALA A 111 -19.08 11.52 2.69
C ALA A 111 -17.96 11.27 3.69
N ASP A 112 -17.89 10.05 4.20
CA ASP A 112 -16.98 9.69 5.29
C ASP A 112 -15.55 9.45 4.80
N GLY A 113 -15.41 9.00 3.55
CA GLY A 113 -14.12 8.74 2.94
C GLY A 113 -14.21 8.47 1.43
N PHE A 114 -13.05 8.31 0.79
CA PHE A 114 -12.94 7.97 -0.62
C PHE A 114 -11.75 7.06 -0.93
N PHE A 115 -11.88 6.26 -1.99
CA PHE A 115 -10.83 5.41 -2.54
C PHE A 115 -11.12 5.18 -4.03
N LEU A 116 -10.18 4.81 -4.89
CA LEU A 116 -8.78 4.52 -4.66
C LEU A 116 -7.95 5.70 -5.14
N ALA A 117 -7.24 6.34 -4.21
CA ALA A 117 -6.58 7.62 -4.46
C ALA A 117 -5.10 7.55 -4.14
N ARG A 118 -4.28 8.31 -4.87
CA ARG A 118 -2.88 8.52 -4.48
C ARG A 118 -2.78 9.37 -3.21
N ILE A 119 -1.66 9.24 -2.52
CA ILE A 119 -1.28 10.16 -1.44
C ILE A 119 -1.03 11.57 -2.02
N SER A 120 -1.54 12.60 -1.35
CA SER A 120 -1.42 14.01 -1.76
C SER A 120 -1.49 14.94 -0.54
N GLU A 121 -0.55 15.89 -0.45
CA GLU A 121 -0.57 16.94 0.57
C GLU A 121 -1.89 17.73 0.55
N THR A 122 -2.46 17.97 -0.63
CA THR A 122 -3.76 18.66 -0.78
C THR A 122 -4.92 17.85 -0.22
N MET A 123 -4.85 16.52 -0.26
CA MET A 123 -5.89 15.65 0.31
C MET A 123 -5.71 15.49 1.82
N ASP A 124 -4.46 15.48 2.28
CA ASP A 124 -4.08 15.42 3.70
C ASP A 124 -4.60 16.63 4.51
N GLU A 125 -4.93 17.75 3.85
CA GLU A 125 -5.56 18.92 4.48
C GLU A 125 -6.96 18.64 5.06
N TYR A 126 -7.71 17.71 4.48
CA TYR A 126 -9.12 17.46 4.84
C TYR A 126 -9.47 16.00 5.13
N ALA A 127 -8.52 15.08 4.92
CA ALA A 127 -8.69 13.66 5.14
C ALA A 127 -7.36 13.00 5.54
N VAL A 128 -7.45 11.84 6.17
CA VAL A 128 -6.29 11.04 6.61
C VAL A 128 -6.24 9.74 5.82
N ALA A 129 -5.07 9.42 5.26
CA ALA A 129 -4.83 8.22 4.47
C ALA A 129 -4.60 6.97 5.34
N THR A 130 -5.05 5.81 4.87
CA THR A 130 -4.60 4.50 5.34
C THR A 130 -3.19 4.17 4.81
N ASN A 131 -2.61 3.07 5.29
CA ASN A 131 -1.58 2.36 4.53
C ASN A 131 -2.14 1.99 3.13
N PRO A 132 -1.27 1.87 2.10
CA PRO A 132 -1.70 1.54 0.75
C PRO A 132 -2.49 0.24 0.69
N LEU A 133 -3.61 0.30 -0.02
CA LEU A 133 -4.49 -0.80 -0.36
C LEU A 133 -4.04 -1.51 -1.64
N ALA A 134 -3.38 -0.76 -2.53
CA ALA A 134 -2.95 -1.23 -3.83
C ALA A 134 -1.78 -0.40 -4.34
N LEU A 135 -1.14 -0.94 -5.38
CA LEU A 135 -0.10 -0.28 -6.14
C LEU A 135 -0.54 -0.07 -7.59
N GLU A 136 -0.39 1.16 -8.06
CA GLU A 136 -0.44 1.48 -9.48
C GLU A 136 0.98 1.52 -10.04
N LYS A 137 1.17 0.91 -11.22
CA LYS A 137 2.44 0.97 -11.95
C LYS A 137 2.32 1.99 -13.06
N TRP A 138 2.86 3.18 -12.85
CA TRP A 138 2.73 4.27 -13.81
C TRP A 138 3.77 4.16 -14.90
N MET A 139 3.30 4.23 -16.14
CA MET A 139 4.10 4.15 -17.35
C MET A 139 3.88 5.39 -18.19
N TRP A 140 4.95 5.88 -18.78
CA TRP A 140 4.87 6.75 -19.94
C TRP A 140 4.61 5.90 -21.18
N VAL A 141 3.57 6.25 -21.92
CA VAL A 141 3.18 5.59 -23.16
C VAL A 141 3.25 6.59 -24.31
N SER A 142 3.94 6.22 -25.38
CA SER A 142 3.98 6.98 -26.63
C SER A 142 3.75 6.04 -27.82
N SER A 143 3.59 6.60 -29.02
CA SER A 143 3.65 5.79 -30.24
C SER A 143 5.00 5.06 -30.34
N ALA A 144 5.03 3.91 -31.00
CA ALA A 144 6.26 3.16 -31.21
C ALA A 144 7.37 4.03 -31.80
N ILE A 145 8.54 3.95 -31.17
CA ILE A 145 9.75 4.61 -31.61
C ILE A 145 10.74 3.51 -32.03
N LYS A 146 11.47 3.74 -33.13
CA LYS A 146 12.51 2.79 -33.56
C LYS A 146 13.61 2.73 -32.50
N SER A 147 14.16 1.53 -32.28
CA SER A 147 15.15 1.28 -31.22
C SER A 147 16.44 2.10 -31.32
N ASP A 148 16.78 2.59 -32.51
CA ASP A 148 17.95 3.43 -32.78
C ASP A 148 17.67 4.94 -32.66
N ASP A 149 16.42 5.33 -32.39
CA ASP A 149 16.04 6.73 -32.23
C ASP A 149 16.43 7.24 -30.82
N PRO A 150 17.08 8.40 -30.71
CA PRO A 150 17.49 8.95 -29.41
C PRO A 150 16.31 9.26 -28.48
N ARG A 151 15.07 9.33 -29.00
CA ARG A 151 13.87 9.54 -28.19
C ARG A 151 13.42 8.30 -27.42
N VAL A 152 13.99 7.12 -27.69
CA VAL A 152 13.65 5.86 -27.01
C VAL A 152 13.87 5.94 -25.50
N SER A 153 14.87 6.71 -25.05
CA SER A 153 15.14 6.93 -23.62
C SER A 153 14.56 8.25 -23.11
N ARG A 154 13.95 9.07 -23.97
CA ARG A 154 13.44 10.38 -23.58
C ARG A 154 12.16 10.22 -22.75
N ARG A 155 12.09 10.98 -21.66
CA ARG A 155 10.86 11.17 -20.87
C ARG A 155 10.41 12.63 -20.94
N PRO A 156 9.09 12.87 -20.92
CA PRO A 156 8.56 14.23 -20.89
C PRO A 156 8.86 14.87 -19.53
N LYS A 157 9.35 16.13 -19.54
CA LYS A 157 9.58 16.92 -18.33
C LYS A 157 8.65 18.14 -18.28
N PRO A 158 8.36 18.70 -17.10
CA PRO A 158 7.64 19.97 -17.00
C PRO A 158 8.32 21.06 -17.83
N GLY A 159 7.54 21.77 -18.65
CA GLY A 159 8.03 22.82 -19.54
C GLY A 159 8.56 22.34 -20.90
N ASP A 160 8.59 21.02 -21.16
CA ASP A 160 8.83 20.50 -22.51
C ASP A 160 7.70 20.92 -23.47
N PHE A 161 8.04 21.16 -24.74
CA PHE A 161 7.06 21.36 -25.82
C PHE A 161 6.45 20.03 -26.31
N THR A 162 6.05 19.15 -25.39
CA THR A 162 5.45 17.85 -25.69
C THR A 162 4.01 17.81 -25.20
N THR A 163 3.10 17.26 -26.01
CA THR A 163 1.72 17.07 -25.56
C THR A 163 1.64 15.90 -24.60
N VAL A 164 1.45 16.19 -23.32
CA VAL A 164 1.24 15.19 -22.26
C VAL A 164 -0.24 14.95 -22.04
N GLY A 165 -0.68 13.69 -22.02
CA GLY A 165 -2.07 13.30 -21.81
C GLY A 165 -2.28 12.47 -20.54
N ALA A 166 -3.43 12.65 -19.90
CA ALA A 166 -3.88 11.82 -18.78
C ALA A 166 -5.41 11.76 -18.72
N ILE A 167 -5.97 10.83 -17.94
CA ILE A 167 -7.42 10.70 -17.79
C ILE A 167 -7.94 11.82 -16.88
N LEU A 168 -9.04 12.45 -17.26
CA LEU A 168 -9.65 13.53 -16.50
C LEU A 168 -9.91 13.13 -15.04
N GLY A 169 -9.24 13.82 -14.12
CA GLY A 169 -9.37 13.65 -12.68
C GLY A 169 -8.74 12.38 -12.11
N SER A 170 -7.95 11.64 -12.91
CA SER A 170 -7.19 10.48 -12.44
C SER A 170 -6.04 10.87 -11.50
N ASN A 171 -5.45 9.88 -10.84
CA ASN A 171 -4.31 10.10 -9.96
C ASN A 171 -3.12 10.69 -10.73
N GLU A 172 -2.90 10.22 -11.95
CA GLU A 172 -1.87 10.68 -12.89
C GLU A 172 -2.10 12.14 -13.31
N ALA A 173 -3.33 12.52 -13.69
CA ALA A 173 -3.62 13.89 -14.14
C ALA A 173 -3.39 14.93 -13.03
N GLU A 174 -3.76 14.59 -11.80
CA GLU A 174 -3.50 15.46 -10.65
C GLU A 174 -2.00 15.50 -10.31
N TRP A 175 -1.31 14.36 -10.34
CA TRP A 175 0.13 14.32 -10.09
C TRP A 175 0.91 15.15 -11.12
N LEU A 176 0.59 15.03 -12.41
CA LEU A 176 1.21 15.86 -13.45
C LEU A 176 1.04 17.35 -13.17
N THR A 177 -0.13 17.76 -12.68
CA THR A 177 -0.38 19.16 -12.33
C THR A 177 0.48 19.59 -11.15
N GLU A 178 0.59 18.76 -10.10
CA GLU A 178 1.47 19.01 -8.94
C GLU A 178 2.95 19.05 -9.32
N GLN A 179 3.38 18.28 -10.33
CA GLN A 179 4.75 18.32 -10.84
C GLN A 179 5.03 19.50 -11.78
N GLY A 180 4.06 20.37 -12.03
CA GLY A 180 4.24 21.58 -12.83
C GLY A 180 4.06 21.40 -14.35
N TYR A 181 3.44 20.30 -14.80
CA TYR A 181 3.02 20.19 -16.21
C TYR A 181 1.79 21.09 -16.44
N THR A 182 1.94 22.12 -17.26
CA THR A 182 0.92 23.18 -17.43
C THR A 182 -0.09 22.93 -18.56
N ASP A 183 0.25 22.10 -19.55
CA ASP A 183 -0.60 21.84 -20.74
C ASP A 183 -0.96 20.35 -20.85
N VAL A 184 -1.51 19.79 -19.75
CA VAL A 184 -1.92 18.38 -19.69
C VAL A 184 -3.26 18.20 -20.41
N MET A 185 -3.26 17.44 -21.51
CA MET A 185 -4.47 17.06 -22.22
C MET A 185 -5.27 16.03 -21.42
N ARG A 186 -6.35 16.49 -20.78
CA ARG A 186 -7.24 15.64 -19.98
C ARG A 186 -8.33 15.01 -20.84
N VAL A 187 -8.35 13.68 -20.93
CA VAL A 187 -9.31 12.93 -21.76
C VAL A 187 -10.30 12.13 -20.91
N PRO A 188 -11.53 11.85 -21.40
CA PRO A 188 -12.60 11.30 -20.56
C PRO A 188 -12.43 9.81 -20.21
N SER A 189 -11.63 9.05 -20.96
CA SER A 189 -11.46 7.60 -20.72
C SER A 189 -10.09 7.11 -21.19
N ILE A 190 -9.65 5.97 -20.63
CA ILE A 190 -8.41 5.30 -21.03
C ILE A 190 -8.43 4.90 -22.52
N ALA A 191 -9.55 4.38 -23.03
CA ALA A 191 -9.69 4.03 -24.44
C ALA A 191 -9.53 5.26 -25.36
N SER A 192 -10.07 6.40 -24.94
CA SER A 192 -9.84 7.66 -25.65
C SER A 192 -8.35 8.02 -25.62
N LEU A 193 -7.70 7.98 -24.45
CA LEU A 193 -6.27 8.30 -24.31
C LEU A 193 -5.39 7.43 -25.21
N VAL A 194 -5.60 6.11 -25.18
CA VAL A 194 -4.86 5.15 -26.02
C VAL A 194 -5.06 5.47 -27.50
N GLY A 195 -6.30 5.76 -27.93
CA GLY A 195 -6.58 6.16 -29.30
C GLY A 195 -5.92 7.49 -29.69
N GLN A 196 -5.80 8.45 -28.78
CA GLN A 196 -5.13 9.73 -29.01
C GLN A 196 -3.62 9.57 -29.17
N VAL A 197 -3.00 8.70 -28.36
CA VAL A 197 -1.57 8.33 -28.49
C VAL A 197 -1.32 7.60 -29.81
N ALA A 198 -2.16 6.63 -30.15
CA ALA A 198 -2.04 5.88 -31.41
C ALA A 198 -2.19 6.77 -32.65
N ALA A 199 -2.98 7.85 -32.54
CA ALA A 199 -3.17 8.84 -33.59
C ALA A 199 -2.09 9.94 -33.61
N GLY A 200 -1.13 9.94 -32.68
CA GLY A 200 -0.08 10.95 -32.57
C GLY A 200 -0.56 12.33 -32.11
N ARG A 201 -1.77 12.43 -31.53
CA ARG A 201 -2.31 13.69 -30.98
C ARG A 201 -1.88 13.94 -29.54
N VAL A 202 -1.54 12.88 -28.82
CA VAL A 202 -0.83 12.91 -27.54
C VAL A 202 0.52 12.26 -27.76
N GLU A 203 1.59 12.98 -27.47
CA GLU A 203 2.94 12.44 -27.64
C GLU A 203 3.28 11.45 -26.52
N TYR A 204 2.95 11.83 -25.28
CA TYR A 204 3.16 10.99 -24.11
C TYR A 204 1.92 10.97 -23.23
N ALA A 205 1.44 9.78 -22.88
CA ALA A 205 0.41 9.59 -21.87
C ALA A 205 1.02 9.02 -20.58
N LEU A 206 0.61 9.55 -19.43
CA LEU A 206 0.91 8.92 -18.14
C LEU A 206 -0.30 8.08 -17.71
N VAL A 207 -0.10 6.78 -17.51
CA VAL A 207 -1.16 5.82 -17.25
C VAL A 207 -0.70 4.69 -16.33
N ASP A 208 -1.62 4.12 -15.56
CA ASP A 208 -1.49 2.78 -15.00
C ASP A 208 -1.29 1.71 -16.10
N LYS A 209 -0.29 0.83 -15.91
CA LYS A 209 0.07 -0.23 -16.85
C LYS A 209 -1.10 -1.18 -17.13
N ASN A 210 -1.78 -1.68 -16.09
CA ASN A 210 -2.84 -2.68 -16.24
C ASN A 210 -4.02 -2.09 -17.03
N SER A 211 -4.44 -0.88 -16.66
CA SER A 211 -5.49 -0.13 -17.34
C SER A 211 -5.16 0.12 -18.81
N PHE A 212 -3.91 0.47 -19.09
CA PHE A 212 -3.42 0.66 -20.46
C PHE A 212 -3.47 -0.64 -21.28
N GLU A 213 -2.94 -1.74 -20.75
CA GLU A 213 -2.89 -3.02 -21.46
C GLU A 213 -4.29 -3.57 -21.77
N ILE A 214 -5.22 -3.49 -20.80
CA ILE A 214 -6.62 -3.86 -20.99
C ILE A 214 -7.24 -3.03 -22.13
N ALA A 215 -7.17 -1.69 -22.02
CA ALA A 215 -7.78 -0.80 -23.00
C ALA A 215 -7.17 -0.97 -24.40
N ARG A 216 -5.85 -1.14 -24.49
CA ARG A 216 -5.14 -1.38 -25.76
C ARG A 216 -5.62 -2.68 -26.41
N ASN A 217 -5.76 -3.75 -25.63
CA ASN A 217 -6.22 -5.05 -26.11
C ASN A 217 -7.69 -5.00 -26.56
N GLU A 218 -8.57 -4.34 -25.81
CA GLU A 218 -9.97 -4.12 -26.18
C GLU A 218 -10.13 -3.32 -27.48
N LEU A 219 -9.22 -2.39 -27.74
CA LEU A 219 -9.15 -1.62 -28.99
C LEU A 219 -8.51 -2.40 -30.15
N GLY A 220 -8.06 -3.65 -29.93
CA GLY A 220 -7.41 -4.47 -30.95
C GLY A 220 -6.04 -3.93 -31.39
N MET A 221 -5.35 -3.18 -30.53
CA MET A 221 -4.03 -2.61 -30.84
C MET A 221 -2.91 -3.49 -30.27
N GLY A 222 -1.94 -3.85 -31.11
CA GLY A 222 -0.76 -4.62 -30.72
C GLY A 222 0.20 -3.84 -29.81
N ALA A 223 0.99 -4.56 -29.02
CA ALA A 223 1.99 -3.97 -28.13
C ALA A 223 3.08 -3.21 -28.88
N ASP A 224 3.44 -3.70 -30.07
CA ASP A 224 4.43 -3.15 -30.99
C ASP A 224 4.09 -1.74 -31.50
N LYS A 225 2.85 -1.28 -31.34
CA LYS A 225 2.43 0.07 -31.70
C LYS A 225 2.80 1.14 -30.69
N PHE A 226 3.26 0.74 -29.50
CA PHE A 226 3.52 1.65 -28.41
C PHE A 226 4.91 1.43 -27.83
N MET A 227 5.52 2.52 -27.38
CA MET A 227 6.65 2.48 -26.49
C MET A 227 6.14 2.74 -25.07
N VAL A 228 6.57 1.92 -24.11
CA VAL A 228 6.13 1.98 -22.72
C VAL A 228 7.36 2.05 -21.83
N GLN A 229 7.42 3.03 -20.93
CA GLN A 229 8.59 3.27 -20.08
C GLN A 229 8.15 3.51 -18.63
N PHE A 230 8.70 2.75 -17.68
CA PHE A 230 8.33 2.84 -16.26
C PHE A 230 8.64 4.20 -15.64
N GLU A 231 7.67 4.88 -15.05
CA GLU A 231 7.88 6.16 -14.37
C GLU A 231 8.10 5.96 -12.88
N ARG A 232 7.14 5.31 -12.21
CA ARG A 232 7.13 5.09 -10.77
C ARG A 232 6.05 4.09 -10.35
N TYR A 233 6.16 3.62 -9.12
CA TYR A 233 5.01 3.10 -8.38
C TYR A 233 4.24 4.22 -7.70
N ALA A 234 2.92 4.12 -7.69
CA ALA A 234 2.02 5.03 -6.98
C ALA A 234 1.25 4.26 -5.91
N PRO A 235 1.41 4.60 -4.61
CA PRO A 235 0.58 4.05 -3.54
C PRO A 235 -0.85 4.51 -3.73
N LEU A 236 -1.78 3.59 -3.52
CA LEU A 236 -3.18 3.91 -3.54
C LEU A 236 -3.83 3.56 -2.21
N VAL A 237 -4.49 4.54 -1.61
CA VAL A 237 -4.98 4.50 -0.23
C VAL A 237 -6.50 4.69 -0.19
N VAL A 238 -7.06 4.43 1.00
CA VAL A 238 -8.35 4.99 1.41
C VAL A 238 -8.08 6.26 2.18
N TYR A 239 -8.82 7.32 1.87
CA TYR A 239 -8.84 8.54 2.67
C TYR A 239 -10.12 8.58 3.50
N PHE A 240 -10.00 8.84 4.79
CA PHE A 240 -11.12 9.12 5.69
C PHE A 240 -11.15 10.60 6.02
N SER A 241 -12.33 11.23 5.94
CA SER A 241 -12.50 12.64 6.32
C SER A 241 -12.00 12.88 7.76
N ASN A 242 -11.44 14.06 8.01
CA ASN A 242 -11.02 14.45 9.36
C ASN A 242 -12.19 14.37 10.37
N SER A 243 -13.41 14.68 9.93
CA SER A 243 -14.63 14.53 10.75
C SER A 243 -14.91 13.08 11.14
N TYR A 244 -14.72 12.13 10.22
CA TYR A 244 -14.94 10.72 10.51
C TYR A 244 -13.85 10.16 11.44
N VAL A 245 -12.59 10.50 11.18
CA VAL A 245 -11.47 10.09 12.07
C VAL A 245 -11.64 10.67 13.47
N ALA A 246 -12.11 11.92 13.60
CA ALA A 246 -12.39 12.50 14.91
C ALA A 246 -13.53 11.79 15.66
N ALA A 247 -14.52 11.25 14.95
CA ALA A 247 -15.60 10.47 15.55
C ALA A 247 -15.20 9.03 15.88
N PHE A 248 -14.27 8.45 15.10
CA PHE A 248 -13.80 7.07 15.22
C PHE A 248 -12.26 7.02 15.24
N PRO A 249 -11.61 7.44 16.34
CA PRO A 249 -10.16 7.66 16.37
C PRO A 249 -9.34 6.40 16.06
N ASP A 250 -9.84 5.21 16.41
CA ASP A 250 -9.12 3.95 16.23
C ASP A 250 -9.28 3.33 14.83
N ILE A 251 -10.07 3.94 13.93
CA ILE A 251 -10.41 3.28 12.65
C ILE A 251 -9.18 3.04 11.77
N LEU A 252 -8.26 4.01 11.71
CA LEU A 252 -7.06 3.89 10.90
C LEU A 252 -6.13 2.81 11.44
N ASP A 253 -5.91 2.78 12.76
CA ASP A 253 -5.05 1.77 13.39
C ASP A 253 -5.61 0.36 13.17
N LYS A 254 -6.92 0.17 13.33
CA LYS A 254 -7.60 -1.10 13.07
C LYS A 254 -7.46 -1.54 11.60
N LEU A 255 -7.70 -0.63 10.65
CA LEU A 255 -7.55 -0.91 9.23
C LEU A 255 -6.10 -1.27 8.89
N ASN A 256 -5.16 -0.44 9.31
CA ASN A 256 -3.74 -0.59 9.01
C ASN A 256 -3.14 -1.88 9.60
N ALA A 257 -3.55 -2.29 10.79
CA ALA A 257 -3.11 -3.54 11.42
C ALA A 257 -3.59 -4.81 10.69
N VAL A 258 -4.62 -4.69 9.84
CA VAL A 258 -5.21 -5.83 9.13
C VAL A 258 -4.87 -5.84 7.64
N LEU A 259 -4.56 -4.66 7.07
CA LEU A 259 -4.32 -4.48 5.64
C LEU A 259 -3.25 -5.45 5.09
N GLU A 260 -2.16 -5.68 5.81
CA GLU A 260 -1.07 -6.57 5.40
C GLU A 260 -1.53 -8.03 5.20
N PHE A 261 -2.54 -8.50 5.95
CA PHE A 261 -3.07 -9.86 5.84
C PHE A 261 -4.15 -10.01 4.76
N CYS A 262 -4.67 -8.89 4.27
CA CYS A 262 -5.71 -8.84 3.25
C CYS A 262 -5.16 -8.56 1.85
N GLU A 263 -3.90 -8.15 1.78
CA GLU A 263 -3.19 -7.98 0.53
C GLU A 263 -2.89 -9.34 -0.12
N THR A 264 -3.12 -9.45 -1.43
CA THR A 264 -2.87 -10.73 -2.11
C THR A 264 -2.02 -10.66 -3.38
N ARG A 265 -1.90 -9.56 -4.16
CA ARG A 265 -1.23 -9.62 -5.49
C ARG A 265 -0.57 -8.38 -6.15
N PRO A 266 -0.78 -7.10 -5.79
CA PRO A 266 -0.33 -5.97 -6.62
C PRO A 266 1.11 -5.52 -6.36
N MET A 267 1.78 -6.06 -5.35
CA MET A 267 3.15 -5.68 -4.98
C MET A 267 4.19 -6.74 -5.38
N ARG A 268 3.93 -7.57 -6.39
CA ARG A 268 4.93 -8.53 -6.87
C ARG A 268 5.84 -7.90 -7.92
N LEU A 269 7.13 -8.21 -7.87
CA LEU A 269 8.04 -7.82 -8.94
C LEU A 269 7.69 -8.58 -10.22
N GLU A 270 7.55 -7.87 -11.33
CA GLU A 270 7.49 -8.50 -12.65
C GLU A 270 8.86 -9.06 -13.04
N PRO A 271 8.92 -10.06 -13.95
CA PRO A 271 10.18 -10.66 -14.36
C PRO A 271 11.24 -9.65 -14.80
N TRP A 272 10.87 -8.65 -15.60
CA TRP A 272 11.84 -7.64 -16.06
C TRP A 272 12.34 -6.72 -14.95
N GLU A 273 11.56 -6.50 -13.89
CA GLU A 273 11.95 -5.67 -12.74
C GLU A 273 12.94 -6.41 -11.87
N ARG A 274 12.68 -7.70 -11.66
CA ARG A 274 13.61 -8.61 -11.01
C ARG A 274 14.92 -8.69 -11.80
N ASP A 275 14.84 -8.89 -13.12
CA ASP A 275 16.02 -8.91 -14.00
C ASP A 275 16.80 -7.59 -13.93
N ALA A 276 16.11 -6.44 -13.89
CA ALA A 276 16.75 -5.14 -13.75
C ALA A 276 17.49 -5.01 -12.41
N ILE A 277 16.84 -5.36 -11.29
CA ILE A 277 17.45 -5.36 -9.96
C ILE A 277 18.68 -6.29 -9.92
N GLU A 278 18.58 -7.49 -10.50
CA GLU A 278 19.69 -8.45 -10.58
C GLU A 278 20.87 -7.92 -11.40
N GLN A 279 20.61 -7.17 -12.46
CA GLN A 279 21.66 -6.67 -13.35
C GLN A 279 22.33 -5.39 -12.84
N THR A 280 21.57 -4.46 -12.24
CA THR A 280 22.08 -3.12 -11.90
C THR A 280 22.39 -2.95 -10.43
N GLN A 281 21.56 -3.48 -9.53
CA GLN A 281 21.66 -3.23 -8.09
C GLN A 281 22.45 -4.33 -7.36
N LEU A 282 22.20 -5.59 -7.70
CA LEU A 282 22.83 -6.73 -7.04
C LEU A 282 24.38 -6.71 -7.11
N PRO A 283 25.05 -6.34 -8.22
CA PRO A 283 26.51 -6.28 -8.25
C PRO A 283 27.09 -5.31 -7.21
N THR A 284 26.49 -4.13 -7.07
CA THR A 284 26.89 -3.11 -6.09
C THR A 284 26.73 -3.63 -4.66
N VAL A 285 25.59 -4.28 -4.37
CA VAL A 285 25.33 -4.87 -3.05
C VAL A 285 26.33 -6.00 -2.74
N ARG A 286 26.63 -6.87 -3.70
CA ARG A 286 27.64 -7.94 -3.54
C ARG A 286 29.04 -7.40 -3.34
N GLN A 287 29.42 -6.37 -4.09
CA GLN A 287 30.73 -5.73 -3.94
C GLN A 287 30.87 -5.12 -2.54
N PHE A 288 29.81 -4.47 -2.04
CA PHE A 288 29.80 -3.93 -0.70
C PHE A 288 29.86 -5.02 0.37
N ALA A 289 29.05 -6.08 0.22
CA ALA A 289 29.02 -7.24 1.12
C ALA A 289 30.37 -7.98 1.24
N SER A 290 31.19 -7.92 0.19
CA SER A 290 32.52 -8.56 0.13
C SER A 290 33.66 -7.56 0.36
N SER A 291 33.36 -6.30 0.70
CA SER A 291 34.40 -5.30 0.95
C SER A 291 35.18 -5.65 2.21
N PRO A 292 36.53 -5.50 2.22
CA PRO A 292 37.34 -5.81 3.40
C PRO A 292 36.87 -5.05 4.65
N GLU A 293 36.47 -3.79 4.47
CA GLU A 293 35.99 -2.92 5.54
C GLU A 293 34.71 -3.45 6.19
N LEU A 294 33.70 -3.82 5.40
CA LEU A 294 32.48 -4.42 5.94
C LEU A 294 32.78 -5.75 6.65
N VAL A 295 33.59 -6.62 6.04
CA VAL A 295 33.95 -7.91 6.62
C VAL A 295 34.62 -7.74 7.97
N THR A 296 35.58 -6.82 8.10
CA THR A 296 36.23 -6.51 9.38
C THR A 296 35.24 -6.01 10.42
N HIS A 297 34.37 -5.07 10.08
CA HIS A 297 33.35 -4.57 11.01
C HIS A 297 32.38 -5.67 11.48
N VAL A 298 32.01 -6.61 10.60
CA VAL A 298 31.20 -7.78 10.97
C VAL A 298 31.98 -8.71 11.90
N GLN A 299 33.24 -9.01 11.61
CA GLN A 299 34.08 -9.86 12.47
C GLN A 299 34.26 -9.26 13.86
N ASP A 300 34.53 -7.96 13.96
CA ASP A 300 34.70 -7.26 15.24
C ASP A 300 33.42 -7.32 16.08
N GLN A 301 32.26 -7.12 15.44
CA GLN A 301 30.97 -7.16 16.12
C GLN A 301 30.61 -8.58 16.60
N LEU A 302 30.96 -9.61 15.84
CA LEU A 302 30.76 -11.01 16.23
C LEU A 302 31.74 -11.46 17.32
N ALA A 303 32.97 -10.94 17.35
CA ALA A 303 33.98 -11.29 18.36
C ALA A 303 33.63 -10.73 19.75
N GLY A 304 32.93 -9.59 19.81
CA GLY A 304 32.47 -8.96 21.04
C GLY A 304 31.11 -9.44 21.58
N ALA A 305 30.36 -10.22 20.79
CA ALA A 305 29.01 -10.61 21.13
C ALA A 305 28.95 -11.88 22.00
N GLU A 306 28.41 -11.78 23.21
CA GLU A 306 27.90 -12.96 23.91
C GLU A 306 26.57 -13.38 23.26
N GLN A 307 26.46 -14.65 22.89
CA GLN A 307 25.24 -15.19 22.31
C GLN A 307 24.12 -15.18 23.36
N PRO A 308 23.05 -14.37 23.18
CA PRO A 308 21.93 -14.36 24.10
C PRO A 308 21.25 -15.73 24.09
N LYS A 309 20.72 -16.14 25.24
CA LYS A 309 19.77 -17.27 25.27
C LYS A 309 18.51 -16.87 24.51
N GLU A 310 17.81 -17.84 23.93
CA GLU A 310 16.55 -17.60 23.20
C GLU A 310 15.55 -16.74 23.99
N ASP A 311 15.36 -17.02 25.28
CA ASP A 311 14.47 -16.23 26.14
C ASP A 311 14.89 -14.75 26.22
N GLN A 312 16.19 -14.47 26.24
CA GLN A 312 16.73 -13.11 26.27
C GLN A 312 16.59 -12.42 24.92
N LYS A 313 16.83 -13.15 23.83
CA LYS A 313 16.62 -12.67 22.46
C LYS A 313 15.17 -12.25 22.25
N TYR A 314 14.21 -13.07 22.70
CA TYR A 314 12.79 -12.75 22.67
C TYR A 314 12.44 -11.47 23.46
N LEU A 315 13.03 -11.28 24.65
CA LEU A 315 12.79 -10.07 25.45
C LEU A 315 13.33 -8.80 24.77
N ILE A 316 14.54 -8.88 24.20
CA ILE A 316 15.14 -7.78 23.44
C ILE A 316 14.24 -7.43 22.24
N ASP A 317 13.80 -8.44 21.50
CA ASP A 317 12.96 -8.25 20.31
C ASP A 317 11.58 -7.66 20.65
N ALA A 318 10.95 -8.12 21.73
CA ALA A 318 9.67 -7.59 22.19
C ALA A 318 9.75 -6.11 22.61
N GLU A 319 10.80 -5.74 23.35
CA GLU A 319 11.06 -4.34 23.72
C GLU A 319 11.35 -3.48 22.49
N TRP A 320 12.18 -3.99 21.56
CA TRP A 320 12.50 -3.34 20.32
C TRP A 320 11.26 -3.02 19.50
N LYS A 321 10.42 -4.03 19.22
CA LYS A 321 9.17 -3.89 18.47
C LYS A 321 8.23 -2.86 19.11
N ALA A 322 8.14 -2.86 20.44
CA ALA A 322 7.28 -1.91 21.15
C ALA A 322 7.74 -0.46 20.97
N LEU A 323 9.04 -0.19 21.10
CA LEU A 323 9.59 1.16 20.99
C LEU A 323 9.67 1.63 19.53
N ALA A 324 10.07 0.76 18.61
CA ALA A 324 10.21 1.08 17.18
C ALA A 324 8.89 1.54 16.56
N ARG A 325 7.74 0.97 16.97
CA ARG A 325 6.40 1.42 16.56
C ARG A 325 6.11 2.89 16.89
N SER A 326 6.75 3.43 17.93
CA SER A 326 6.65 4.83 18.33
C SER A 326 7.79 5.71 17.78
N GLY A 327 8.64 5.16 16.91
CA GLY A 327 9.84 5.83 16.39
C GLY A 327 10.96 5.98 17.42
N GLN A 328 10.89 5.27 18.55
CA GLN A 328 11.90 5.28 19.60
C GLN A 328 12.81 4.07 19.48
N SER A 329 14.09 4.25 19.81
CA SER A 329 15.06 3.16 19.88
C SER A 329 15.13 2.61 21.31
N SER A 330 15.15 1.28 21.47
CA SER A 330 15.59 0.64 22.71
C SER A 330 17.08 0.93 22.97
N ASP A 331 17.57 0.63 24.17
CA ASP A 331 19.00 0.78 24.49
C ASP A 331 19.87 -0.06 23.55
N THR A 332 19.47 -1.31 23.30
CA THR A 332 20.15 -2.21 22.34
C THR A 332 20.13 -1.63 20.93
N ALA A 333 19.00 -1.07 20.49
CA ALA A 333 18.91 -0.43 19.18
C ALA A 333 19.81 0.79 19.07
N ALA A 334 19.84 1.63 20.10
CA ALA A 334 20.69 2.80 20.15
C ALA A 334 22.19 2.44 20.18
N GLU A 335 22.57 1.32 20.81
CA GLU A 335 23.93 0.80 20.78
C GLU A 335 24.32 0.33 19.38
N ILE A 336 23.51 -0.55 18.76
CA ILE A 336 23.77 -1.04 17.41
C ILE A 336 23.83 0.11 16.41
N LEU A 337 22.90 1.07 16.46
CA LEU A 337 22.89 2.23 15.57
C LEU A 337 24.19 3.05 15.64
N ARG A 338 24.89 3.05 16.77
CA ARG A 338 26.11 3.83 16.99
C ARG A 338 27.41 3.08 16.69
N ASN A 339 27.35 1.78 16.42
CA ASN A 339 28.55 0.99 16.15
C ASN A 339 29.16 1.29 14.76
N ASP A 340 30.42 0.89 14.58
CA ASP A 340 31.19 1.18 13.36
C ASP A 340 30.58 0.52 12.12
N LEU A 341 29.97 -0.67 12.26
CA LEU A 341 29.26 -1.34 11.19
C LEU A 341 28.07 -0.49 10.70
N SER A 342 27.26 0.03 11.61
CA SER A 342 26.12 0.91 11.32
C SER A 342 26.55 2.23 10.68
N GLU A 343 27.67 2.82 11.12
CA GLU A 343 28.28 3.97 10.46
C GLU A 343 28.70 3.65 9.02
N HIS A 344 29.30 2.49 8.78
CA HIS A 344 29.68 2.04 7.45
C HIS A 344 28.46 1.84 6.54
N LEU A 345 27.39 1.24 7.06
CA LEU A 345 26.11 1.07 6.36
C LEU A 345 25.46 2.42 5.99
N ARG A 346 25.52 3.42 6.87
CA ARG A 346 25.04 4.78 6.55
C ARG A 346 25.83 5.45 5.45
N ARG A 347 27.16 5.25 5.42
CA ARG A 347 28.01 5.77 4.33
C ARG A 347 27.68 5.11 3.00
N PHE A 348 27.46 3.79 3.00
CA PHE A 348 26.99 3.06 1.82
C PHE A 348 25.65 3.59 1.34
N GLN A 349 24.66 3.71 2.22
CA GLN A 349 23.36 4.29 1.87
C GLN A 349 23.50 5.69 1.25
N SER A 350 24.37 6.53 1.82
CA SER A 350 24.60 7.89 1.32
C SER A 350 25.29 7.92 -0.05
N SER A 351 26.12 6.92 -0.39
CA SER A 351 26.87 6.89 -1.65
C SER A 351 26.01 6.47 -2.85
N VAL A 352 24.95 5.68 -2.61
CA VAL A 352 23.99 5.22 -3.64
C VAL A 352 22.71 6.07 -3.70
N GLY A 353 22.61 7.10 -2.85
CA GLY A 353 21.54 8.10 -2.90
C GLY A 353 20.16 7.53 -2.56
N ASN A 354 19.15 7.91 -3.34
CA ASN A 354 17.75 7.56 -3.07
C ASN A 354 17.35 6.13 -3.49
N GLN A 355 18.28 5.34 -4.02
CA GLN A 355 18.03 3.97 -4.46
C GLN A 355 17.94 3.01 -3.28
N VAL A 356 18.72 3.26 -2.22
CA VAL A 356 18.71 2.47 -0.99
C VAL A 356 18.01 3.26 0.12
N ALA A 357 16.90 2.71 0.60
CA ALA A 357 16.15 3.26 1.71
C ALA A 357 16.74 2.82 3.06
N GLU A 358 17.33 1.63 3.12
CA GLU A 358 17.93 1.07 4.33
C GLU A 358 18.92 -0.04 4.01
N ALA A 359 19.85 -0.27 4.93
CA ALA A 359 20.70 -1.44 4.93
C ALA A 359 20.91 -1.94 6.36
N PHE A 360 20.88 -3.23 6.58
CA PHE A 360 21.18 -3.85 7.87
C PHE A 360 21.88 -5.19 7.69
N VAL A 361 22.60 -5.60 8.71
CA VAL A 361 23.33 -6.87 8.76
C VAL A 361 22.84 -7.65 9.95
N PHE A 362 22.43 -8.89 9.73
CA PHE A 362 22.09 -9.83 10.80
C PHE A 362 23.01 -11.06 10.77
N ASP A 363 23.31 -11.61 11.93
CA ASP A 363 24.20 -12.76 12.08
C ASP A 363 23.51 -14.09 11.72
N VAL A 364 24.27 -15.19 11.80
CA VAL A 364 23.75 -16.55 11.56
C VAL A 364 22.69 -17.03 12.58
N HIS A 365 22.40 -16.24 13.60
CA HIS A 365 21.36 -16.48 14.59
C HIS A 365 20.14 -15.55 14.41
N GLY A 366 20.15 -14.71 13.38
CA GLY A 366 19.06 -13.80 13.04
C GLY A 366 19.13 -12.47 13.79
N GLN A 367 20.18 -12.22 14.58
CA GLN A 367 20.29 -11.01 15.38
C GLN A 367 20.85 -9.88 14.53
N ILE A 368 20.20 -8.72 14.52
CA ILE A 368 20.78 -7.56 13.86
C ILE A 368 22.02 -7.07 14.62
N ILE A 369 23.13 -6.96 13.89
CA ILE A 369 24.43 -6.53 14.43
C ILE A 369 24.88 -5.18 13.86
N GLY A 370 24.20 -4.66 12.84
CA GLY A 370 24.42 -3.32 12.31
C GLY A 370 23.23 -2.87 11.45
N MET A 371 22.91 -1.57 11.47
CA MET A 371 21.81 -1.00 10.70
C MET A 371 22.06 0.47 10.34
N SER A 372 21.69 0.86 9.12
CA SER A 372 21.81 2.24 8.66
C SER A 372 20.77 3.15 9.33
N ARG A 373 19.63 2.57 9.71
CA ARG A 373 18.51 3.21 10.41
C ARG A 373 17.78 2.18 11.27
N LEU A 374 16.89 2.63 12.15
CA LEU A 374 16.12 1.76 13.05
C LEU A 374 15.24 0.78 12.24
N THR A 375 15.38 -0.52 12.50
CA THR A 375 14.54 -1.59 11.97
C THR A 375 13.30 -1.82 12.84
N SER A 376 12.29 -2.50 12.29
CA SER A 376 11.04 -2.86 12.98
C SER A 376 11.27 -3.77 14.19
N ASP A 377 12.30 -4.60 14.11
CA ASP A 377 12.58 -5.69 15.01
C ASP A 377 14.07 -6.02 15.05
N PHE A 378 14.44 -6.85 16.02
CA PHE A 378 15.82 -7.26 16.28
C PHE A 378 16.12 -8.65 15.75
N ASP A 379 15.14 -9.55 15.86
CA ASP A 379 15.24 -10.93 15.39
C ASP A 379 14.71 -11.06 13.96
N GLN A 380 15.51 -11.64 13.07
CA GLN A 380 15.17 -11.90 11.66
C GLN A 380 14.94 -13.39 11.39
N SER A 381 14.92 -14.25 12.42
CA SER A 381 14.92 -15.71 12.26
C SER A 381 13.61 -16.30 11.71
N ASP A 382 12.50 -15.58 11.82
CA ASP A 382 11.21 -15.91 11.21
C ASP A 382 11.09 -15.46 9.76
N GLU A 383 12.04 -14.66 9.26
CA GLU A 383 12.01 -14.12 7.91
C GLU A 383 12.51 -15.13 6.86
N ALA A 384 11.95 -15.04 5.65
CA ALA A 384 12.34 -15.90 4.52
C ALA A 384 13.84 -15.75 4.17
N GLN A 385 14.41 -14.59 4.44
CA GLN A 385 15.82 -14.28 4.23
C GLN A 385 16.77 -15.00 5.20
N PHE A 386 16.32 -15.33 6.41
CA PHE A 386 17.11 -16.09 7.37
C PHE A 386 17.22 -17.57 6.97
N GLN A 387 16.13 -18.15 6.45
CA GLN A 387 16.10 -19.51 5.92
C GLN A 387 17.16 -19.73 4.80
N MET A 388 17.62 -18.66 4.16
CA MET A 388 18.68 -18.68 3.15
C MET A 388 20.09 -18.84 3.74
N ILE A 389 20.36 -18.33 4.96
CA ILE A 389 21.65 -18.57 5.64
C ILE A 389 21.82 -20.07 5.88
N GLU A 390 20.74 -20.77 6.22
CA GLU A 390 20.73 -22.21 6.46
C GLU A 390 20.70 -23.05 5.15
N SER A 391 19.98 -22.58 4.12
CA SER A 391 19.87 -23.26 2.83
C SER A 391 20.98 -22.85 1.86
N ILE A 392 22.10 -23.56 2.01
CA ILE A 392 23.34 -23.48 1.21
C ILE A 392 23.08 -23.18 -0.27
N ASN A 393 23.25 -21.91 -0.66
CA ASN A 393 23.88 -21.54 -1.92
C ASN A 393 24.55 -20.16 -1.78
N ARG A 394 25.86 -20.15 -1.55
CA ARG A 394 26.68 -18.92 -1.36
C ARG A 394 26.59 -17.94 -2.54
N ASP A 395 26.12 -18.43 -3.69
CA ASP A 395 25.99 -17.68 -4.93
C ASP A 395 24.58 -17.14 -5.20
N GLN A 396 23.59 -17.50 -4.38
CA GLN A 396 22.24 -16.94 -4.52
C GLN A 396 22.14 -15.63 -3.73
N ALA A 397 21.35 -14.70 -4.28
CA ALA A 397 20.84 -13.55 -3.55
C ALA A 397 19.33 -13.72 -3.46
N LEU A 398 18.72 -13.32 -2.36
CA LEU A 398 17.27 -13.24 -2.28
C LEU A 398 16.84 -11.86 -2.73
N ILE A 399 15.90 -11.80 -3.67
CA ILE A 399 15.21 -10.56 -4.04
C ILE A 399 13.75 -10.73 -3.66
N ALA A 400 13.33 -10.05 -2.61
CA ALA A 400 11.96 -10.11 -2.12
C ALA A 400 11.03 -9.30 -3.07
N ASP A 401 9.76 -9.69 -3.10
CA ASP A 401 8.73 -8.89 -3.78
C ASP A 401 8.57 -7.52 -3.08
N ILE A 402 7.75 -6.63 -3.64
CA ILE A 402 7.58 -5.26 -3.14
C ILE A 402 6.70 -5.30 -1.88
N TRP A 403 7.05 -4.51 -0.87
CA TRP A 403 6.14 -4.17 0.23
C TRP A 403 6.16 -2.66 0.50
N TYR A 404 5.17 -2.18 1.24
CA TYR A 404 5.12 -0.79 1.68
C TYR A 404 5.78 -0.63 3.05
N ASP A 405 6.77 0.24 3.14
CA ASP A 405 7.31 0.68 4.42
C ASP A 405 6.59 1.97 4.86
N ALA A 406 5.76 1.84 5.90
CA ALA A 406 4.99 2.94 6.46
C ALA A 406 5.86 4.05 7.07
N SER A 407 7.08 3.73 7.54
CA SER A 407 7.99 4.69 8.16
C SER A 407 8.57 5.68 7.15
N THR A 408 8.90 5.20 5.95
CA THR A 408 9.43 6.04 4.84
C THR A 408 8.34 6.47 3.87
N ARG A 409 7.14 5.87 3.95
CA ARG A 409 6.07 6.00 2.96
C ARG A 409 6.53 5.63 1.55
N THR A 410 7.43 4.66 1.45
CA THR A 410 7.99 4.19 0.18
C THR A 410 7.74 2.70 -0.03
N PHE A 411 7.80 2.30 -1.29
CA PHE A 411 7.77 0.88 -1.64
C PHE A 411 9.18 0.38 -1.73
N LEU A 412 9.42 -0.71 -1.00
CA LEU A 412 10.72 -1.33 -0.91
C LEU A 412 10.68 -2.71 -1.55
N SER A 413 11.79 -3.10 -2.15
CA SER A 413 12.15 -4.50 -2.43
C SER A 413 13.48 -4.75 -1.74
N GLN A 414 13.73 -5.95 -1.24
CA GLN A 414 14.93 -6.25 -0.46
C GLN A 414 15.84 -7.15 -1.26
N ILE A 415 17.12 -6.79 -1.31
CA ILE A 415 18.20 -7.68 -1.73
C ILE A 415 18.89 -8.19 -0.46
N THR A 416 18.93 -9.50 -0.28
CA THR A 416 19.71 -10.13 0.79
C THR A 416 20.84 -10.97 0.18
N VAL A 417 22.07 -10.72 0.64
CA VAL A 417 23.29 -11.43 0.21
C VAL A 417 24.10 -11.91 1.42
N PRO A 418 24.80 -13.04 1.31
CA PRO A 418 25.65 -13.52 2.39
C PRO A 418 26.90 -12.65 2.56
N VAL A 419 27.30 -12.42 3.81
CA VAL A 419 28.63 -11.90 4.17
C VAL A 419 29.51 -13.09 4.53
N VAL A 420 30.55 -13.30 3.74
CA VAL A 420 31.39 -14.50 3.78
C VAL A 420 32.76 -14.16 4.37
N ASP A 421 33.20 -14.98 5.30
CA ASP A 421 34.57 -14.95 5.82
C ASP A 421 35.57 -15.31 4.70
N PRO A 422 36.50 -14.42 4.33
CA PRO A 422 37.47 -14.70 3.27
C PRO A 422 38.44 -15.84 3.64
N ASP A 423 38.69 -16.08 4.93
CA ASP A 423 39.65 -17.08 5.40
C ASP A 423 39.02 -18.49 5.45
N THR A 424 37.80 -18.58 5.97
CA THR A 424 37.11 -19.88 6.16
C THR A 424 36.12 -20.20 5.03
N GLY A 425 35.74 -19.20 4.24
CA GLY A 425 34.67 -19.26 3.27
C GLY A 425 33.28 -19.40 3.89
N ARG A 426 33.12 -19.39 5.22
CA ARG A 426 31.82 -19.59 5.87
C ARG A 426 31.00 -18.30 5.86
N THR A 427 29.70 -18.42 5.70
CA THR A 427 28.77 -17.30 5.94
C THR A 427 28.80 -16.95 7.43
N MET A 428 29.06 -15.68 7.75
CA MET A 428 29.09 -15.16 9.13
C MET A 428 27.85 -14.32 9.46
N ALA A 429 27.28 -13.70 8.44
CA ALA A 429 26.12 -12.82 8.52
C ALA A 429 25.45 -12.73 7.14
N ALA A 430 24.34 -12.03 7.05
CA ALA A 430 23.75 -11.60 5.80
C ALA A 430 23.56 -10.08 5.81
N LEU A 431 23.81 -9.46 4.66
CA LEU A 431 23.50 -8.06 4.40
C LEU A 431 22.17 -8.00 3.67
N THR A 432 21.22 -7.26 4.24
CA THR A 432 19.96 -6.93 3.61
C THR A 432 19.93 -5.45 3.25
N VAL A 433 19.54 -5.15 2.02
CA VAL A 433 19.43 -3.80 1.48
C VAL A 433 18.02 -3.58 0.97
N GLY A 434 17.30 -2.65 1.58
CA GLY A 434 15.98 -2.20 1.13
C GLY A 434 16.11 -1.17 0.02
N LEU A 435 15.69 -1.53 -1.19
CA LEU A 435 15.68 -0.70 -2.38
C LEU A 435 14.37 0.07 -2.52
N ASN A 436 14.43 1.38 -2.69
CA ASN A 436 13.27 2.15 -3.16
C ASN A 436 13.01 1.79 -4.62
N VAL A 437 11.99 0.95 -4.88
CA VAL A 437 11.77 0.40 -6.23
C VAL A 437 11.43 1.46 -7.27
N SER A 438 10.83 2.59 -6.87
CA SER A 438 10.56 3.69 -7.81
C SER A 438 11.84 4.39 -8.23
N ALA A 439 12.81 4.53 -7.32
CA ALA A 439 14.12 5.05 -7.66
C ALA A 439 14.92 3.99 -8.42
N ALA A 440 15.15 2.81 -7.85
CA ALA A 440 16.05 1.78 -8.37
C ALA A 440 15.69 1.23 -9.76
N LEU A 441 14.41 1.23 -10.14
CA LEU A 441 13.94 0.70 -11.44
C LEU A 441 13.84 1.77 -12.54
N ARG A 442 14.12 3.05 -12.24
CA ARG A 442 14.13 4.07 -13.28
C ARG A 442 15.37 3.87 -14.17
N PRO A 443 15.28 3.98 -15.51
CA PRO A 443 16.42 3.74 -16.40
C PRO A 443 17.64 4.66 -16.20
N ASP A 444 17.47 5.81 -15.55
CA ASP A 444 18.55 6.76 -15.24
C ASP A 444 19.25 6.45 -13.90
N SER A 445 18.94 5.31 -13.30
CA SER A 445 19.38 4.89 -11.95
C SER A 445 20.63 4.03 -12.00
#